data_AF-A0AAV4Q6J2-F1
#
_entry.id   AF-A0AAV4Q6J2-F1
#
_cell.length_a   1.000
_cell.length_b   1.000
_cell.length_c   1.000
_cell.angle_alpha   90.00
_cell.angle_beta   90.00
_cell.angle_gamma   90.00
#
_symmetry.space_group_name_H-M   'P 1'
#
loop_
_entity.id
_entity.type
_entity.pdbx_description
1 polymer ?
#
loop_
_entity_poly.entity_id
_entity_poly.type
_entity_poly.pdbx_seq_one_letter_code
_entity_poly.pdbx_strand_id
1 'polypeptide(L)'
;MQDMRCTIEMQDMRCTIEMQDMPCTIEMQDMRCTIEMQDMRCTIEMHDMRCTIEMHDMQCTLEMQDMQCTLEMQDMQCTLEMQDMQCTLENARHAMHP
;
A
#
# COMPACT_ATOMS: atom_id res chain seq x y z
N MET A 1 -10.99 -16.66 18.02
CA MET A 1 -9.80 -16.18 17.30
C MET A 1 -9.86 -14.66 17.41
N GLN A 2 -8.87 -14.05 18.05
CA GLN A 2 -8.82 -12.59 18.17
C GLN A 2 -8.52 -12.04 16.78
N ASP A 3 -9.45 -11.32 16.17
CA ASP A 3 -9.18 -10.51 14.99
C ASP A 3 -8.14 -9.45 15.39
N MET A 4 -6.87 -9.70 15.09
CA MET A 4 -5.80 -8.74 15.31
C MET A 4 -5.80 -7.75 14.16
N ARG A 5 -5.99 -6.47 14.47
CA ARG A 5 -5.90 -5.36 13.52
C ARG A 5 -4.68 -4.52 13.87
N CYS A 6 -3.89 -4.15 12.86
CA CYS A 6 -2.75 -3.25 13.01
C CYS A 6 -3.13 -1.83 12.58
N THR A 7 -2.69 -0.82 13.33
CA THR A 7 -2.71 0.57 12.89
C THR A 7 -1.30 1.13 13.01
N ILE A 8 -0.80 1.70 11.92
CA ILE A 8 0.53 2.31 11.85
C ILE A 8 0.35 3.76 11.42
N GLU A 9 0.87 4.68 12.21
CA GLU A 9 0.91 6.12 11.90
C GLU A 9 2.36 6.59 12.04
N MET A 10 2.90 7.21 11.00
CA MET A 10 4.30 7.66 10.99
C MET A 10 4.46 9.00 10.27
N GLN A 11 5.34 9.84 10.82
CA GLN A 11 5.70 11.15 10.28
C GLN A 11 7.24 11.31 10.26
N ASP A 12 7.77 11.95 9.22
CA ASP A 12 9.13 12.53 9.17
C ASP A 12 10.33 11.56 9.33
N MET A 13 10.33 10.39 8.70
CA MET A 13 11.41 9.40 8.81
C MET A 13 11.63 8.57 7.53
N ARG A 14 12.60 7.64 7.59
CA ARG A 14 12.73 6.55 6.61
C ARG A 14 12.32 5.25 7.26
N CYS A 15 11.48 4.47 6.60
CA CYS A 15 11.01 3.20 7.16
C CYS A 15 10.89 2.11 6.10
N THR A 16 10.90 0.87 6.59
CA THR A 16 10.47 -0.30 5.84
C THR A 16 9.35 -0.95 6.63
N ILE A 17 8.22 -1.22 5.98
CA ILE A 17 7.07 -1.90 6.57
C ILE A 17 6.88 -3.21 5.82
N GLU A 18 6.82 -4.31 6.56
CA GLU A 18 6.48 -5.63 6.04
C GLU A 18 5.33 -6.16 6.89
N MET A 19 4.22 -6.54 6.26
CA MET A 19 3.08 -7.13 6.96
C MET A 19 2.45 -8.28 6.18
N GLN A 20 1.93 -9.26 6.94
CA GLN A 20 1.34 -10.47 6.41
C GLN A 20 0.13 -10.89 7.27
N ASP A 21 -0.88 -11.48 6.64
CA ASP A 21 -1.98 -12.23 7.28
C ASP A 21 -2.82 -11.45 8.31
N MET A 22 -2.94 -10.13 8.18
CA MET A 22 -3.76 -9.35 9.11
C MET A 22 -4.36 -8.07 8.50
N PRO A 23 -5.57 -7.68 8.90
CA PRO A 23 -6.11 -6.39 8.49
C PRO A 23 -5.28 -5.23 9.08
N CYS A 24 -5.01 -4.23 8.25
CA CYS A 24 -4.23 -3.07 8.68
C CYS A 24 -4.77 -1.72 8.19
N THR A 25 -4.39 -0.67 8.90
CA THR A 25 -4.53 0.72 8.46
C THR A 25 -3.17 1.39 8.59
N ILE A 26 -2.69 2.02 7.52
CA ILE A 26 -1.40 2.70 7.48
C ILE A 26 -1.63 4.14 7.06
N GLU A 27 -1.15 5.09 7.87
CA GLU A 27 -1.13 6.52 7.56
C GLU A 27 0.33 7.03 7.64
N MET A 28 0.80 7.67 6.57
CA MET A 28 2.19 8.13 6.49
C MET A 28 2.29 9.52 5.85
N GLN A 29 3.12 10.37 6.43
CA GLN A 29 3.39 11.72 5.93
C GLN A 29 4.89 12.02 5.91
N ASP A 30 5.36 12.72 4.87
CA ASP A 30 6.72 13.26 4.75
C ASP A 30 7.86 12.21 4.83
N MET A 31 7.70 11.03 4.21
CA MET A 31 8.66 9.94 4.37
C MET A 31 9.32 9.45 3.08
N ARG A 32 10.41 8.69 3.26
CA ARG A 32 10.86 7.72 2.25
C ARG A 32 10.64 6.32 2.76
N CYS A 33 9.84 5.53 2.06
CA CYS A 33 9.49 4.20 2.55
C CYS A 33 9.52 3.11 1.50
N THR A 34 9.67 1.89 1.99
CA THR A 34 9.35 0.67 1.26
C THR A 34 8.28 -0.07 2.02
N ILE A 35 7.21 -0.45 1.35
CA ILE A 35 6.08 -1.17 1.95
C ILE A 35 5.89 -2.46 1.17
N GLU A 36 5.93 -3.59 1.88
CA GLU A 36 5.60 -4.91 1.34
C GLU A 36 4.43 -5.49 2.14
N MET A 37 3.38 -5.92 1.45
CA MET A 37 2.20 -6.50 2.09
C MET A 37 1.67 -7.70 1.31
N GLN A 38 1.28 -8.75 2.05
CA GLN A 38 0.78 -10.00 1.49
C GLN A 38 -0.46 -10.49 2.25
N ASP A 39 -1.44 -11.04 1.53
CA ASP A 39 -2.59 -11.78 2.07
C ASP A 39 -3.44 -11.00 3.10
N MET A 40 -3.78 -9.74 2.81
CA MET A 40 -4.47 -8.89 3.78
C MET A 40 -5.53 -7.93 3.22
N ARG A 41 -6.30 -7.33 4.13
CA ARG A 41 -7.20 -6.21 3.85
C ARG A 41 -6.59 -4.94 4.42
N CYS A 42 -6.33 -3.95 3.58
CA CYS A 42 -5.64 -2.74 4.01
C CYS A 42 -6.30 -1.46 3.53
N THR A 43 -6.18 -0.43 4.36
CA THR A 43 -6.38 0.97 3.98
C THR A 43 -5.07 1.71 4.17
N ILE A 44 -4.63 2.42 3.15
CA ILE A 44 -3.33 3.09 3.14
C ILE A 44 -3.51 4.52 2.66
N GLU A 45 -3.13 5.47 3.51
CA GLU A 45 -3.14 6.90 3.21
C GLU A 45 -1.70 7.41 3.28
N MET A 46 -1.22 8.00 2.19
CA MET A 46 0.15 8.51 2.10
C MET A 46 0.20 9.89 1.48
N HIS A 47 1.02 10.75 2.08
CA HIS A 47 1.13 12.17 1.72
C HIS A 47 2.61 12.61 1.66
N ASP A 48 3.00 13.34 0.63
CA ASP A 48 4.33 13.94 0.47
C ASP A 48 5.51 12.94 0.53
N MET A 49 5.45 11.81 -0.19
CA MET A 49 6.45 10.73 -0.05
C MET A 49 7.19 10.32 -1.32
N ARG A 50 8.35 9.68 -1.09
CA ARG A 50 9.04 8.84 -2.09
C ARG A 50 8.96 7.38 -1.64
N CYS A 51 8.21 6.56 -2.36
CA CYS A 51 7.97 5.19 -1.91
C CYS A 51 8.05 4.13 -3.00
N THR A 52 8.40 2.92 -2.56
CA THR A 52 8.17 1.68 -3.31
C THR A 52 7.15 0.87 -2.54
N ILE A 53 6.09 0.41 -3.21
CA ILE A 53 5.02 -0.37 -2.60
C ILE A 53 4.83 -1.63 -3.43
N GLU A 54 4.94 -2.77 -2.76
CA GLU A 54 4.72 -4.09 -3.32
C GLU A 54 3.55 -4.74 -2.57
N MET A 55 2.54 -5.18 -3.32
CA MET A 55 1.32 -5.74 -2.75
C MET A 55 0.87 -6.98 -3.51
N HIS A 56 0.57 -8.04 -2.75
CA HIS A 56 0.15 -9.34 -3.30
C HIS A 56 -1.11 -9.88 -2.59
N ASP A 57 -2.06 -10.41 -3.36
CA ASP A 57 -3.25 -11.13 -2.87
C ASP A 57 -4.08 -10.32 -1.84
N MET A 58 -4.41 -9.06 -2.15
CA MET A 58 -5.11 -8.17 -1.22
C MET A 58 -6.42 -7.57 -1.73
N GLN A 59 -7.25 -7.17 -0.77
CA GLN A 59 -8.32 -6.21 -0.99
C GLN A 59 -7.94 -4.87 -0.33
N CYS A 60 -7.68 -3.84 -1.14
CA CYS A 60 -7.12 -2.59 -0.66
C CYS A 60 -7.87 -1.33 -1.08
N THR A 61 -7.71 -0.28 -0.25
CA THR A 61 -7.93 1.11 -0.65
C THR A 61 -6.63 1.85 -0.42
N LEU A 62 -6.11 2.51 -1.48
CA LEU A 62 -4.98 3.42 -1.36
C LEU A 62 -5.41 4.83 -1.75
N GLU A 63 -5.10 5.78 -0.88
CA GLU A 63 -5.15 7.21 -1.17
C GLU A 63 -3.73 7.74 -1.10
N MET A 64 -3.27 8.36 -2.19
CA MET A 64 -1.90 8.82 -2.34
C MET A 64 -1.89 10.24 -2.92
N GLN A 65 -1.20 11.14 -2.24
CA GLN A 65 -1.10 12.54 -2.66
C GLN A 65 0.35 13.04 -2.62
N ASP A 66 0.74 13.81 -3.64
CA ASP A 66 2.04 14.50 -3.73
C ASP A 66 3.26 13.54 -3.68
N MET A 67 3.17 12.39 -4.39
CA MET A 67 4.19 11.33 -4.30
C MET A 67 5.05 11.15 -5.57
N GLN A 68 6.24 10.62 -5.35
CA GLN A 68 7.03 9.92 -6.37
C GLN A 68 7.10 8.44 -6.00
N CYS A 69 6.43 7.58 -6.77
CA CYS A 69 6.26 6.18 -6.37
C CYS A 69 6.48 5.13 -7.48
N THR A 70 6.82 3.93 -7.03
CA THR A 70 6.64 2.70 -7.80
C THR A 70 5.64 1.83 -7.04
N LEU A 71 4.57 1.43 -7.72
CA LEU A 71 3.60 0.46 -7.22
C LEU A 71 3.66 -0.80 -8.06
N GLU A 72 3.92 -1.93 -7.40
CA GLU A 72 3.76 -3.27 -7.96
C GLU A 72 2.59 -3.95 -7.24
N MET A 73 1.60 -4.36 -8.02
CA MET A 73 0.37 -4.96 -7.52
C MET A 73 0.09 -6.25 -8.26
N GLN A 74 -0.15 -7.33 -7.53
CA GLN A 74 -0.49 -8.61 -8.11
C GLN A 74 -1.69 -9.27 -7.42
N ASP A 75 -2.64 -9.74 -8.23
CA ASP A 75 -3.81 -10.51 -7.79
C ASP A 75 -4.70 -9.77 -6.77
N MET A 76 -4.94 -8.48 -7.05
CA MET A 76 -5.60 -7.53 -6.13
C MET A 76 -7.02 -7.14 -6.54
N GLN A 77 -7.87 -6.86 -5.55
CA GLN A 77 -9.04 -5.99 -5.67
C GLN A 77 -8.75 -4.65 -4.98
N CYS A 78 -8.35 -3.64 -5.74
CA CYS A 78 -7.98 -2.35 -5.16
C CYS A 78 -8.78 -1.17 -5.72
N THR A 79 -9.07 -0.22 -4.84
CA THR A 79 -9.47 1.15 -5.20
C THR A 79 -8.26 2.05 -5.00
N LEU A 80 -7.93 2.84 -6.03
CA LEU A 80 -6.75 3.69 -6.05
C LEU A 80 -7.18 5.13 -6.32
N GLU A 81 -6.92 6.03 -5.37
CA GLU A 81 -7.05 7.47 -5.54
C GLU A 81 -5.65 8.10 -5.48
N MET A 82 -5.34 8.90 -6.50
CA MET A 82 -4.00 9.44 -6.72
C MET A 82 -4.08 10.88 -7.17
N GLN A 83 -3.40 11.79 -6.47
CA GLN A 83 -3.36 13.21 -6.83
C GLN A 83 -1.92 13.76 -6.80
N ASP A 84 -1.56 14.54 -7.83
CA ASP A 84 -0.26 15.22 -7.93
C ASP A 84 0.97 14.27 -7.88
N MET A 85 0.88 13.17 -8.63
CA MET A 85 1.85 12.06 -8.57
C MET A 85 2.77 11.95 -9.78
N GLN A 86 4.00 11.51 -9.56
CA GLN A 86 4.80 10.79 -10.57
C GLN A 86 4.91 9.33 -10.15
N CYS A 87 4.07 8.47 -10.70
CA CYS A 87 4.03 7.06 -10.31
C CYS A 87 4.19 6.11 -11.49
N THR A 88 4.95 5.04 -11.27
CA THR A 88 4.98 3.87 -12.15
C THR A 88 4.11 2.78 -11.54
N LEU A 89 3.14 2.29 -12.30
CA LEU A 89 2.20 1.26 -11.86
C LEU A 89 2.39 0.00 -12.70
N GLU A 90 2.82 -1.09 -12.06
CA GLU A 90 2.82 -2.43 -12.64
C GLU A 90 1.73 -3.25 -11.97
N ASN A 91 0.76 -3.70 -12.78
CA ASN A 91 -0.38 -4.47 -12.28
C ASN A 91 -0.46 -5.80 -13.04
N ALA A 92 -0.05 -6.88 -12.39
CA ALA A 92 -0.20 -8.23 -12.88
C ALA A 92 -1.52 -8.80 -12.34
N ARG A 93 -2.57 -8.79 -13.18
CA ARG A 93 -3.81 -9.50 -12.86
C ARG A 93 -3.70 -10.88 -13.49
N HIS A 94 -3.65 -11.96 -12.71
CA HIS A 94 -4.06 -13.24 -13.27
C HIS A 94 -5.56 -13.13 -13.55
N ALA A 95 -5.92 -13.12 -14.83
CA ALA A 95 -7.29 -13.39 -15.22
C ALA A 95 -7.65 -14.75 -14.62
N MET A 96 -8.52 -14.78 -13.61
CA MET A 96 -9.29 -15.98 -13.32
C MET A 96 -10.02 -16.33 -14.60
N HIS A 97 -9.44 -17.25 -15.38
CA HIS A 97 -10.17 -17.96 -16.41
C HIS A 97 -11.36 -18.65 -15.71
N PRO A 98 -12.57 -18.61 -16.28
CA PRO A 98 -13.78 -19.12 -15.65
C PRO A 98 -13.68 -20.60 -15.26
#